data_AF-A0A059F2G7-F1
#
_entry.id   AF-A0A059F2G7-F1
#
_cell.length_a   1.000
_cell.length_b   1.000
_cell.length_c   1.000
_cell.angle_alpha   90.00
_cell.angle_beta   90.00
_cell.angle_gamma   90.00
#
_symmetry.space_group_name_H-M   'P 1'
#
loop_
_entity.id
_entity.type
_entity.pdbx_description
1 polymer ?
#
loop_
_entity_poly.entity_id
_entity_poly.type
_entity_poly.pdbx_seq_one_letter_code
_entity_poly.pdbx_strand_id
1 'polypeptide(L)'
;MEKEIRIKHPFKTDSVKGDSGCVLVIGGSQDYVGAPYFTASGALLTGSDLVYIFCQKEALIPLKTLLPEAIVSILSYNEIFLRRIASCIIGPGLGILTEESESFNIITQIVNYLSVKKIPIVLDGDGLRLYFNKIFKEYPYLILTPNVNERKKAVWLEPKHLLIEKGRIDIIRLEEHKELVSEKGLLRRCGGQGDILVGILGTFLSWIKDFNNENLIQVAKAACVLTRKAGRLAEEEKGFSVIASDLLKKIPDVLSEVIYD
;
A
#
# COMPACT_ATOMS: atom_id res chain seq x y z
N MET A 1 -5.74 24.97 -15.27
CA MET A 1 -4.50 24.19 -15.12
C MET A 1 -4.61 23.43 -13.81
N GLU A 2 -4.85 22.12 -13.85
CA GLU A 2 -4.72 21.30 -12.65
C GLU A 2 -3.27 21.40 -12.17
N LYS A 3 -3.05 21.72 -10.90
CA LYS A 3 -1.71 21.69 -10.31
C LYS A 3 -1.17 20.27 -10.49
N GLU A 4 -0.01 20.18 -11.12
CA GLU A 4 0.74 18.93 -11.27
C GLU A 4 0.97 18.33 -9.88
N ILE A 5 0.50 17.11 -9.64
CA ILE A 5 0.59 16.46 -8.33
C ILE A 5 2.01 15.94 -8.20
N ARG A 6 2.85 16.64 -7.44
CA ARG A 6 4.23 16.22 -7.22
C ARG A 6 4.51 16.06 -5.72
N ILE A 7 5.07 14.92 -5.34
CA ILE A 7 5.54 14.62 -3.98
C ILE A 7 7.03 14.89 -3.91
N LYS A 8 7.48 15.52 -2.82
CA LYS A 8 8.91 15.72 -2.60
C LYS A 8 9.57 14.39 -2.21
N HIS A 9 10.57 13.97 -2.97
CA HIS A 9 11.39 12.82 -2.61
C HIS A 9 12.22 13.16 -1.35
N PRO A 10 12.31 12.27 -0.35
CA PRO A 10 12.99 12.59 0.92
C PRO A 10 14.51 12.63 0.83
N PHE A 11 15.09 12.09 -0.25
CA PHE A 11 16.54 11.97 -0.45
C PHE A 11 17.26 13.32 -0.35
N LYS A 12 18.38 13.29 0.36
CA LYS A 12 19.35 14.36 0.45
C LYS A 12 20.74 13.76 0.26
N THR A 13 21.72 14.62 0.00
CA THR A 13 23.12 14.20 -0.19
C THR A 13 23.72 13.46 1.01
N ASP A 14 23.16 13.65 2.21
CA ASP A 14 23.56 13.02 3.47
C ASP A 14 22.62 11.89 3.94
N SER A 15 21.63 11.50 3.12
CA SER A 15 20.68 10.44 3.48
C SER A 15 21.34 9.09 3.70
N VAL A 16 20.86 8.37 4.71
CA VAL A 16 21.27 6.99 5.01
C VAL A 16 20.14 6.01 4.74
N LYS A 17 20.48 4.72 4.66
CA LYS A 17 19.51 3.64 4.41
C LYS A 17 18.37 3.68 5.45
N GLY A 18 17.16 3.89 4.97
CA GLY A 18 15.93 4.00 5.75
C GLY A 18 15.30 5.38 5.71
N ASP A 19 16.04 6.41 5.29
CA ASP A 19 15.55 7.78 5.17
C ASP A 19 14.55 7.95 4.02
N SER A 20 14.65 7.14 2.97
CA SER A 20 13.67 7.08 1.87
C SER A 20 12.54 6.08 2.14
N GLY A 21 12.32 5.74 3.41
CA GLY A 21 11.17 4.95 3.83
C GLY A 21 11.48 3.48 4.05
N CYS A 22 10.73 2.91 4.99
CA CYS A 22 10.80 1.52 5.35
C CYS A 22 9.37 0.98 5.50
N VAL A 23 8.90 0.26 4.49
CA VAL A 23 7.52 -0.22 4.39
C VAL A 23 7.41 -1.63 4.98
N LEU A 24 6.41 -1.85 5.85
CA LEU A 24 6.05 -3.18 6.33
C LEU A 24 4.80 -3.67 5.59
N VAL A 25 4.88 -4.84 4.94
CA VAL A 25 3.74 -5.54 4.34
C VAL A 25 3.39 -6.74 5.23
N ILE A 26 2.18 -6.78 5.76
CA ILE A 26 1.62 -7.93 6.48
C ILE A 26 0.59 -8.60 5.57
N GLY A 27 0.94 -9.75 5.04
CA GLY A 27 0.15 -10.41 4.00
C GLY A 27 0.80 -11.71 3.53
N GLY A 28 0.13 -12.40 2.62
CA GLY A 28 0.58 -13.71 2.13
C GLY A 28 0.12 -14.86 3.00
N SER A 29 -0.67 -15.72 2.38
CA SER A 29 -1.18 -16.97 2.91
C SER A 29 -0.76 -18.13 2.00
N GLN A 30 -1.21 -19.34 2.31
CA GLN A 30 -1.02 -20.52 1.48
C GLN A 30 -1.39 -20.30 0.00
N ASP A 31 -2.52 -19.62 -0.26
CA ASP A 31 -3.05 -19.49 -1.62
C ASP A 31 -2.66 -18.15 -2.29
N TYR A 32 -2.36 -17.12 -1.50
CA TYR A 32 -2.20 -15.74 -2.00
C TYR A 32 -0.80 -15.18 -1.80
N VAL A 33 0.21 -15.94 -2.20
CA VAL A 33 1.63 -15.55 -2.17
C VAL A 33 1.93 -14.35 -3.07
N GLY A 34 1.27 -14.23 -4.23
CA GLY A 34 1.57 -13.19 -5.21
C GLY A 34 1.18 -11.77 -4.75
N ALA A 35 0.16 -11.63 -3.91
CA ALA A 35 -0.32 -10.32 -3.46
C ALA A 35 0.75 -9.52 -2.69
N PRO A 36 1.35 -10.02 -1.59
CA PRO A 36 2.42 -9.30 -0.91
C PRO A 36 3.67 -9.11 -1.77
N TYR A 37 3.94 -10.00 -2.74
CA TYR A 37 5.02 -9.81 -3.72
C TYR A 37 4.79 -8.54 -4.57
N PHE A 38 3.59 -8.37 -5.13
CA PHE A 38 3.27 -7.19 -5.95
C PHE A 38 3.23 -5.90 -5.12
N THR A 39 2.74 -5.97 -3.88
CA THR A 39 2.81 -4.84 -2.95
C THR A 39 4.24 -4.44 -2.62
N ALA A 40 5.09 -5.39 -2.24
CA ALA A 40 6.47 -5.11 -1.88
C ALA A 40 7.30 -4.62 -3.09
N SER A 41 7.10 -5.23 -4.26
CA SER A 41 7.75 -4.80 -5.51
C SER A 41 7.33 -3.40 -5.91
N GLY A 42 6.04 -3.07 -5.80
CA GLY A 42 5.53 -1.72 -6.04
C GLY A 42 6.17 -0.69 -5.12
N ALA A 43 6.34 -1.02 -3.83
CA ALA A 43 6.99 -0.14 -2.87
C ALA A 43 8.48 0.08 -3.20
N LEU A 44 9.23 -0.99 -3.47
CA LEU A 44 10.65 -0.91 -3.86
C LEU A 44 10.85 -0.07 -5.12
N LEU A 45 10.07 -0.31 -6.17
CA LEU A 45 10.18 0.40 -7.44
C LEU A 45 9.71 1.87 -7.36
N THR A 46 8.96 2.24 -6.32
CA THR A 46 8.57 3.63 -6.04
C THR A 46 9.69 4.40 -5.35
N GLY A 47 10.65 3.71 -4.71
CA GLY A 47 11.79 4.33 -4.04
C GLY A 47 11.88 4.06 -2.53
N SER A 48 11.17 3.06 -1.99
CA SER A 48 11.35 2.64 -0.59
C SER A 48 12.73 2.00 -0.39
N ASP A 49 13.52 2.47 0.58
CA ASP A 49 14.86 1.93 0.87
C ASP A 49 14.82 0.48 1.39
N LEU A 50 13.79 0.18 2.17
CA LEU A 50 13.60 -1.12 2.79
C LEU A 50 12.14 -1.54 2.71
N VAL A 51 11.92 -2.81 2.39
CA VAL A 51 10.59 -3.42 2.49
C VAL A 51 10.69 -4.70 3.30
N TYR A 52 9.87 -4.79 4.34
CA TYR A 52 9.69 -5.97 5.16
C TYR A 52 8.40 -6.66 4.74
N ILE A 53 8.42 -7.98 4.62
CA ILE A 53 7.21 -8.78 4.41
C ILE A 53 7.06 -9.74 5.59
N PHE A 54 5.98 -9.58 6.34
CA PHE A 54 5.55 -10.52 7.37
C PHE A 54 4.41 -11.37 6.81
N CYS A 55 4.66 -12.66 6.63
CA CYS A 55 3.74 -13.59 5.99
C CYS A 55 3.46 -14.84 6.82
N GLN A 56 2.45 -15.61 6.41
CA GLN A 56 2.26 -16.96 6.91
C GLN A 56 3.41 -17.88 6.45
N LYS A 57 3.61 -18.99 7.17
CA LYS A 57 4.76 -19.89 6.97
C LYS A 57 4.83 -20.44 5.54
N GLU A 58 3.68 -20.69 4.94
CA GLU A 58 3.49 -21.27 3.61
C GLU A 58 4.00 -20.34 2.51
N ALA A 59 3.89 -19.01 2.71
CA ALA A 59 4.33 -18.01 1.76
C ALA A 59 5.83 -17.65 1.88
N LEU A 60 6.49 -18.08 2.97
CA LEU A 60 7.86 -17.66 3.31
C LEU A 60 8.89 -18.01 2.22
N ILE A 61 8.95 -19.28 1.82
CA ILE A 61 9.93 -19.75 0.82
C ILE A 61 9.65 -19.18 -0.57
N PRO A 62 8.40 -19.21 -1.08
CA PRO A 62 8.07 -18.57 -2.34
C PRO A 62 8.44 -17.08 -2.38
N LEU A 63 8.10 -16.31 -1.35
CA LEU A 63 8.40 -14.87 -1.31
C LEU A 63 9.90 -14.59 -1.29
N LYS A 64 10.68 -15.33 -0.50
CA LYS A 64 12.14 -15.22 -0.49
C LYS A 64 12.77 -15.55 -1.84
N THR A 65 12.16 -16.46 -2.59
CA THR A 65 12.63 -16.84 -3.93
C THR A 65 12.27 -15.77 -4.97
N LEU A 66 11.07 -15.20 -4.87
CA LEU A 66 10.54 -14.26 -5.86
C LEU A 66 11.07 -12.84 -5.71
N LEU A 67 11.36 -12.39 -4.48
CA LEU A 67 11.76 -11.00 -4.19
C LEU A 67 12.91 -10.95 -3.16
N PRO A 68 14.15 -11.25 -3.58
CA PRO A 68 15.31 -11.26 -2.67
C PRO A 68 15.67 -9.88 -2.10
N GLU A 69 15.21 -8.79 -2.71
CA GLU A 69 15.40 -7.42 -2.24
C GLU A 69 14.60 -7.13 -0.95
N ALA A 70 13.50 -7.85 -0.72
CA ALA A 70 12.66 -7.68 0.45
C ALA A 70 13.12 -8.55 1.63
N ILE A 71 12.98 -8.02 2.85
CA ILE A 71 13.24 -8.78 4.08
C ILE A 71 11.99 -9.57 4.45
N VAL A 72 11.94 -10.83 4.05
CA VAL A 72 10.79 -11.71 4.28
C VAL A 72 10.96 -12.53 5.55
N SER A 73 9.98 -12.47 6.45
CA SER A 73 9.94 -13.23 7.71
C SER A 73 8.54 -13.75 8.01
N ILE A 74 8.47 -14.77 8.86
CA ILE A 74 7.18 -15.22 9.39
C ILE A 74 6.60 -14.10 10.27
N LEU A 75 5.29 -13.88 10.16
CA LEU A 75 4.55 -12.95 10.99
C LEU A 75 4.89 -13.17 12.47
N SER A 76 5.51 -12.17 13.07
CA SER A 76 5.98 -12.20 14.46
C SER A 76 6.10 -10.79 15.00
N TYR A 77 5.91 -10.63 16.31
CA TYR A 77 6.17 -9.36 16.97
C TYR A 77 7.67 -9.23 17.27
N ASN A 78 8.32 -8.21 16.70
CA ASN A 78 9.73 -7.92 16.96
C ASN A 78 10.00 -6.41 16.91
N GLU A 79 10.15 -5.79 18.08
CA GLU A 79 10.37 -4.34 18.20
C GLU A 79 11.60 -3.84 17.46
N ILE A 80 12.66 -4.63 17.35
CA ILE A 80 13.89 -4.23 16.65
C ILE A 80 13.60 -3.95 15.18
N PHE A 81 12.78 -4.80 14.55
CA PHE A 81 12.31 -4.54 13.18
C PHE A 81 11.31 -3.41 13.14
N LEU A 82 10.32 -3.41 14.03
CA LEU A 82 9.25 -2.40 14.05
C LEU A 82 9.77 -0.96 14.28
N ARG A 83 10.92 -0.79 14.94
CA ARG A 83 11.56 0.52 15.15
C ARG A 83 11.89 1.26 13.86
N ARG A 84 12.11 0.55 12.75
CA ARG A 84 12.51 1.12 11.46
C ARG A 84 11.31 1.45 10.58
N ILE A 85 10.15 0.88 10.85
CA ILE A 85 8.97 0.95 9.98
C ILE A 85 8.42 2.38 9.95
N ALA A 86 8.26 2.92 8.75
CA ALA A 86 7.75 4.25 8.46
C ALA A 86 6.33 4.23 7.86
N SER A 87 5.88 3.09 7.35
CA SER A 87 4.48 2.84 6.98
C SER A 87 4.18 1.33 6.99
N CYS A 88 2.92 0.96 7.17
CA CYS A 88 2.51 -0.44 7.17
C CYS A 88 1.30 -0.69 6.28
N ILE A 89 1.30 -1.81 5.57
CA ILE A 89 0.22 -2.29 4.71
C ILE A 89 -0.22 -3.64 5.24
N ILE A 90 -1.50 -3.83 5.49
CA ILE A 90 -2.06 -5.07 6.03
C ILE A 90 -3.16 -5.57 5.11
N GLY A 91 -3.08 -6.85 4.73
CA GLY A 91 -4.16 -7.53 4.03
C GLY A 91 -3.87 -8.11 2.65
N PRO A 92 -2.88 -7.67 1.85
CA PRO A 92 -2.57 -8.30 0.57
C PRO A 92 -2.35 -9.81 0.72
N GLY A 93 -3.32 -10.61 0.26
CA GLY A 93 -3.30 -12.06 0.39
C GLY A 93 -3.22 -12.59 1.82
N LEU A 94 -3.70 -11.85 2.83
CA LEU A 94 -3.62 -12.26 4.24
C LEU A 94 -4.52 -13.47 4.55
N GLY A 95 -5.55 -13.70 3.74
CA GLY A 95 -6.58 -14.69 4.02
C GLY A 95 -7.55 -14.22 5.11
N ILE A 96 -8.45 -15.12 5.49
CA ILE A 96 -9.43 -14.83 6.55
C ILE A 96 -8.79 -15.12 7.90
N LEU A 97 -8.71 -14.10 8.76
CA LEU A 97 -8.29 -14.24 10.14
C LEU A 97 -9.52 -14.22 11.06
N THR A 98 -9.49 -15.03 12.11
CA THR A 98 -10.45 -14.95 13.23
C THR A 98 -9.78 -14.25 14.40
N GLU A 99 -10.57 -13.66 15.31
CA GLU A 99 -10.03 -12.93 16.48
C GLU A 99 -9.26 -13.86 17.43
N GLU A 100 -9.53 -15.16 17.40
CA GLU A 100 -8.84 -16.17 18.21
C GLU A 100 -7.52 -16.63 17.57
N SER A 101 -7.26 -16.29 16.31
CA SER A 101 -6.05 -16.74 15.61
C SER A 101 -4.79 -16.05 16.15
N GLU A 102 -3.70 -16.80 16.24
CA GLU A 102 -2.39 -16.26 16.66
C GLU A 102 -1.94 -15.09 15.78
N SER A 103 -2.15 -15.21 14.47
CA SER A 103 -1.87 -14.14 13.49
C SER A 103 -2.61 -12.85 13.81
N PHE A 104 -3.89 -12.92 14.19
CA PHE A 104 -4.66 -11.75 14.58
C PHE A 104 -4.07 -11.09 15.83
N ASN A 105 -3.74 -11.89 16.86
CA ASN A 105 -3.13 -11.38 18.09
C ASN A 105 -1.78 -10.68 17.83
N ILE A 106 -0.92 -11.26 16.99
CA ILE A 106 0.36 -10.65 16.60
C ILE A 106 0.14 -9.35 15.84
N ILE A 107 -0.81 -9.32 14.89
CA ILE A 107 -1.16 -8.09 14.15
C ILE A 107 -1.63 -7.01 15.12
N THR A 108 -2.49 -7.32 16.09
CA THR A 108 -2.95 -6.38 17.10
C THR A 108 -1.78 -5.83 17.94
N GLN A 109 -0.80 -6.65 18.31
CA GLN A 109 0.41 -6.19 19.00
C GLN A 109 1.24 -5.23 18.14
N ILE A 110 1.45 -5.57 16.86
CA ILE A 110 2.17 -4.71 15.91
C ILE A 110 1.43 -3.37 15.75
N VAL A 111 0.11 -3.40 15.53
CA VAL A 111 -0.71 -2.19 15.34
C VAL A 111 -0.68 -1.30 16.58
N ASN A 112 -0.74 -1.87 17.79
CA ASN A 112 -0.61 -1.09 19.03
C ASN A 112 0.75 -0.37 19.09
N TYR A 113 1.83 -1.07 18.77
CA TYR A 113 3.17 -0.47 18.73
C TYR A 113 3.27 0.66 17.69
N LEU A 114 2.73 0.44 16.49
CA LEU A 114 2.72 1.44 15.41
C LEU A 114 1.85 2.66 15.74
N SER A 115 0.74 2.46 16.46
CA SER A 115 -0.18 3.51 16.91
C SER A 115 0.52 4.53 17.80
N VAL A 116 1.31 4.06 18.79
CA VAL A 116 2.08 4.93 19.69
C VAL A 116 3.05 5.83 18.91
N LYS A 117 3.62 5.31 17.82
CA LYS A 117 4.53 6.05 16.93
C LYS A 117 3.82 6.85 15.83
N LYS A 118 2.49 6.76 15.75
CA LYS A 118 1.66 7.35 14.69
C LYS A 118 2.14 6.97 13.28
N ILE A 119 2.57 5.73 13.09
CA ILE A 119 2.96 5.23 11.77
C ILE A 119 1.69 4.98 10.94
N PRO A 120 1.57 5.46 9.69
CA PRO A 120 0.37 5.24 8.90
C PRO A 120 0.17 3.76 8.54
N ILE A 121 -1.09 3.32 8.51
CA ILE A 121 -1.49 1.97 8.14
C ILE A 121 -2.44 2.01 6.94
N VAL A 122 -2.21 1.13 5.96
CA VAL A 122 -3.12 0.84 4.85
C VAL A 122 -3.78 -0.53 5.10
N LEU A 123 -5.10 -0.61 5.12
CA LEU A 123 -5.83 -1.88 5.06
C LEU A 123 -6.33 -2.11 3.63
N ASP A 124 -5.87 -3.21 3.03
CA ASP A 124 -6.26 -3.62 1.68
C ASP A 124 -6.83 -5.03 1.65
N GLY A 125 -7.72 -5.32 0.70
CA GLY A 125 -8.25 -6.66 0.46
C GLY A 125 -8.77 -7.32 1.74
N ASP A 126 -8.19 -8.46 2.11
CA ASP A 126 -8.58 -9.22 3.31
C ASP A 126 -8.41 -8.41 4.61
N GLY A 127 -7.45 -7.48 4.65
CA GLY A 127 -7.18 -6.63 5.80
C GLY A 127 -8.32 -5.66 6.12
N LEU A 128 -9.19 -5.33 5.15
CA LEU A 128 -10.36 -4.49 5.36
C LEU A 128 -11.33 -5.08 6.41
N ARG A 129 -11.35 -6.41 6.58
CA ARG A 129 -12.17 -7.07 7.62
C ARG A 129 -11.67 -6.74 9.04
N LEU A 130 -10.40 -6.39 9.20
CA LEU A 130 -9.84 -6.05 10.51
C LEU A 130 -10.38 -4.71 11.04
N TYR A 131 -10.90 -3.85 10.17
CA TYR A 131 -11.47 -2.56 10.58
C TYR A 131 -12.59 -2.67 11.62
N PHE A 132 -13.30 -3.79 11.68
CA PHE A 132 -14.34 -3.98 12.70
C PHE A 132 -13.80 -3.94 14.11
N ASN A 133 -12.53 -4.30 14.31
CA ASN A 133 -11.88 -4.24 15.60
C ASN A 133 -11.57 -2.79 16.01
N LYS A 134 -11.81 -2.49 17.30
CA LYS A 134 -11.71 -1.15 17.88
C LYS A 134 -10.35 -0.48 17.63
N ILE A 135 -9.26 -1.25 17.67
CA ILE A 135 -7.90 -0.74 17.48
C ILE A 135 -7.72 -0.03 16.13
N PHE A 136 -8.35 -0.53 15.07
CA PHE A 136 -8.30 0.07 13.74
C PHE A 136 -9.26 1.24 13.63
N LYS A 137 -10.45 1.16 14.22
CA LYS A 137 -11.42 2.27 14.21
C LYS A 137 -10.88 3.53 14.89
N GLU A 138 -9.97 3.40 15.84
CA GLU A 138 -9.39 4.53 16.58
C GLU A 138 -7.99 4.89 16.09
N TYR A 139 -7.51 4.25 15.01
CA TYR A 139 -6.16 4.42 14.52
C TYR A 139 -5.99 5.79 13.82
N PRO A 140 -4.96 6.60 14.17
CA PRO A 140 -4.90 8.00 13.76
C PRO A 140 -4.76 8.20 12.25
N TYR A 141 -3.86 7.45 11.61
CA TYR A 141 -3.57 7.58 10.19
C TYR A 141 -3.84 6.25 9.49
N LEU A 142 -5.13 5.97 9.32
CA LEU A 142 -5.60 4.76 8.65
C LEU A 142 -6.12 5.08 7.25
N ILE A 143 -5.70 4.28 6.29
CA ILE A 143 -6.11 4.36 4.89
C ILE A 143 -6.75 3.03 4.50
N LEU A 144 -7.88 3.10 3.83
CA LEU A 144 -8.71 1.95 3.46
C LEU A 144 -8.88 1.93 1.95
N THR A 145 -8.58 0.80 1.32
CA THR A 145 -8.49 0.72 -0.15
C THR A 145 -9.49 -0.26 -0.77
N PRO A 146 -10.81 -0.14 -0.50
CA PRO A 146 -11.80 -1.07 -1.02
C PRO A 146 -11.96 -0.93 -2.54
N ASN A 147 -11.99 -2.06 -3.24
CA ASN A 147 -12.48 -2.10 -4.62
C ASN A 147 -14.02 -1.94 -4.67
N VAL A 148 -14.59 -1.80 -5.87
CA VAL A 148 -16.04 -1.63 -6.06
C VAL A 148 -16.89 -2.69 -5.35
N ASN A 149 -16.43 -3.95 -5.29
CA ASN A 149 -17.17 -5.04 -4.65
C ASN A 149 -17.02 -5.03 -3.13
N GLU A 150 -15.82 -4.76 -2.63
CA GLU A 150 -15.54 -4.57 -1.19
C GLU A 150 -16.31 -3.35 -0.66
N ARG A 151 -16.34 -2.25 -1.42
CA ARG A 151 -17.01 -1.00 -1.03
C ARG A 151 -18.51 -1.20 -0.85
N LYS A 152 -19.15 -1.99 -1.71
CA LYS A 152 -20.57 -2.38 -1.57
C LYS A 152 -20.85 -3.11 -0.25
N LYS A 153 -19.87 -3.85 0.28
CA LYS A 153 -19.96 -4.58 1.55
C LYS A 153 -19.51 -3.72 2.74
N ALA A 154 -18.80 -2.63 2.48
CA ALA A 154 -18.18 -1.75 3.47
C ALA A 154 -18.91 -0.40 3.58
N VAL A 155 -20.26 -0.41 3.55
CA VAL A 155 -21.09 0.82 3.66
C VAL A 155 -20.90 1.51 5.02
N TRP A 156 -20.52 0.74 6.04
CA TRP A 156 -20.22 1.17 7.41
C TRP A 156 -18.91 1.95 7.57
N LEU A 157 -18.13 2.14 6.51
CA LEU A 157 -16.86 2.88 6.58
C LEU A 157 -17.10 4.34 6.95
N GLU A 158 -16.61 4.74 8.11
CA GLU A 158 -16.70 6.11 8.63
C GLU A 158 -15.83 7.06 7.79
N PRO A 159 -16.30 8.28 7.49
CA PRO A 159 -15.56 9.24 6.66
C PRO A 159 -14.30 9.78 7.35
N LYS A 160 -14.05 9.49 8.64
CA LYS A 160 -12.88 10.00 9.36
C LYS A 160 -11.53 9.45 8.89
N HIS A 161 -11.53 8.30 8.21
CA HIS A 161 -10.32 7.69 7.66
C HIS A 161 -10.25 7.90 6.16
N LEU A 162 -9.05 7.94 5.59
CA LEU A 162 -8.90 8.13 4.15
C LEU A 162 -9.33 6.86 3.42
N LEU A 163 -10.15 7.04 2.40
CA LEU A 163 -10.68 5.97 1.55
C LEU A 163 -10.18 6.16 0.13
N ILE A 164 -9.63 5.10 -0.46
CA ILE A 164 -9.37 5.01 -1.89
C ILE A 164 -10.30 3.94 -2.47
N GLU A 165 -11.42 4.38 -3.04
CA GLU A 165 -12.40 3.50 -3.68
C GLU A 165 -11.86 3.13 -5.08
N LYS A 166 -11.28 1.93 -5.20
CA LYS A 166 -10.61 1.47 -6.43
C LYS A 166 -11.66 1.12 -7.50
N GLY A 167 -11.54 1.70 -8.69
CA GLY A 167 -12.53 1.52 -9.75
C GLY A 167 -12.04 1.91 -11.15
N ARG A 168 -12.97 2.05 -12.11
CA ARG A 168 -12.62 2.60 -13.43
C ARG A 168 -12.04 4.02 -13.29
N ILE A 169 -12.60 4.77 -12.36
CA ILE A 169 -12.10 6.03 -11.82
C ILE A 169 -11.90 5.74 -10.33
N ASP A 170 -10.72 6.06 -9.80
CA ASP A 170 -10.48 5.91 -8.37
C ASP A 170 -11.03 7.14 -7.64
N ILE A 171 -11.63 6.96 -6.46
CA ILE A 171 -12.24 8.03 -5.68
C ILE A 171 -11.53 8.13 -4.34
N ILE A 172 -10.99 9.31 -4.03
CA ILE A 172 -10.38 9.61 -2.74
C ILE A 172 -11.41 10.32 -1.88
N ARG A 173 -11.59 9.87 -0.65
CA ARG A 173 -12.48 10.51 0.34
C ARG A 173 -11.79 10.62 1.68
N LEU A 174 -11.96 11.76 2.33
CA LEU A 174 -11.53 11.98 3.71
C LEU A 174 -12.39 13.09 4.29
N GLU A 175 -13.13 12.79 5.35
CA GLU A 175 -14.15 13.67 5.93
C GLU A 175 -15.14 14.15 4.86
N GLU A 176 -15.24 15.47 4.65
CA GLU A 176 -16.08 16.10 3.63
C GLU A 176 -15.39 16.18 2.25
N HIS A 177 -14.07 15.91 2.17
CA HIS A 177 -13.33 15.95 0.91
C HIS A 177 -13.68 14.75 0.03
N LYS A 178 -13.87 15.01 -1.26
CA LYS A 178 -14.04 13.99 -2.29
C LYS A 178 -13.36 14.42 -3.57
N GLU A 179 -12.50 13.55 -4.09
CA GLU A 179 -11.75 13.80 -5.31
C GLU A 179 -11.76 12.58 -6.24
N LEU A 180 -11.86 12.86 -7.54
CA LEU A 180 -11.85 11.83 -8.59
C LEU A 180 -10.47 11.82 -9.25
N VAL A 181 -9.87 10.64 -9.36
CA VAL A 181 -8.62 10.42 -10.09
C VAL A 181 -8.96 9.84 -11.47
N SER A 182 -9.03 10.73 -12.46
CA SER A 182 -9.61 10.45 -13.79
C SER A 182 -8.57 10.09 -14.85
N GLU A 183 -7.29 10.12 -14.50
CA GLU A 183 -6.15 9.75 -15.35
C GLU A 183 -6.44 8.43 -16.05
N LYS A 184 -6.08 8.31 -17.32
CA LYS A 184 -6.37 7.11 -18.07
C LYS A 184 -5.51 5.96 -17.54
N GLY A 185 -6.14 4.94 -16.96
CA GLY A 185 -5.50 3.70 -16.54
C GLY A 185 -5.71 2.57 -17.54
N LEU A 186 -5.46 1.34 -17.09
CA LEU A 186 -5.80 0.12 -17.82
C LEU A 186 -7.29 0.04 -18.17
N LEU A 187 -7.61 -0.43 -19.39
CA LEU A 187 -8.98 -0.79 -19.77
C LEU A 187 -9.42 -2.07 -19.06
N ARG A 188 -8.53 -3.07 -19.00
CA ARG A 188 -8.74 -4.34 -18.29
C ARG A 188 -7.92 -4.36 -17.00
N ARG A 189 -8.59 -4.32 -15.85
CA ARG A 189 -7.91 -4.50 -14.55
C ARG A 189 -7.45 -5.95 -14.42
N CYS A 190 -6.14 -6.17 -14.42
CA CYS A 190 -5.54 -7.47 -14.14
C CYS A 190 -5.41 -7.70 -12.62
N GLY A 191 -5.39 -8.97 -12.20
CA GLY A 191 -5.07 -9.33 -10.81
C GLY A 191 -3.65 -8.87 -10.47
N GLY A 192 -3.43 -8.37 -9.25
CA GLY A 192 -2.15 -7.77 -8.81
C GLY A 192 -2.10 -6.24 -8.92
N GLN A 193 -2.92 -5.59 -9.76
CA GLN A 193 -2.89 -4.13 -9.92
C GLN A 193 -3.21 -3.37 -8.62
N GLY A 194 -4.17 -3.87 -7.82
CA GLY A 194 -4.51 -3.28 -6.54
C GLY A 194 -3.37 -3.39 -5.52
N ASP A 195 -2.68 -4.53 -5.51
CA ASP A 195 -1.54 -4.79 -4.64
C ASP A 195 -0.38 -3.82 -4.95
N ILE A 196 -0.13 -3.54 -6.23
CA ILE A 196 0.87 -2.56 -6.67
C ILE A 196 0.53 -1.15 -6.18
N LEU A 197 -0.74 -0.71 -6.33
CA LEU A 197 -1.22 0.59 -5.87
C LEU A 197 -0.93 0.80 -4.38
N VAL A 198 -1.22 -0.21 -3.55
CA VAL A 198 -1.03 -0.07 -2.10
C VAL A 198 0.46 -0.09 -1.72
N GLY A 199 1.31 -0.77 -2.49
CA GLY A 199 2.77 -0.69 -2.36
C GLY A 199 3.32 0.70 -2.63
N ILE A 200 2.90 1.31 -3.75
CA ILE A 200 3.22 2.70 -4.11
C ILE A 200 2.76 3.65 -2.98
N LEU A 201 1.51 3.49 -2.54
CA LEU A 201 0.93 4.29 -1.46
C LEU A 201 1.71 4.18 -0.16
N GLY A 202 2.10 2.96 0.25
CA GLY A 202 2.92 2.76 1.45
C GLY A 202 4.24 3.52 1.39
N THR A 203 4.87 3.57 0.23
CA THR A 203 6.11 4.34 0.03
C THR A 203 5.86 5.82 0.18
N PHE A 204 4.88 6.38 -0.52
CA PHE A 204 4.57 7.81 -0.39
C PHE A 204 4.12 8.21 1.02
N LEU A 205 3.37 7.37 1.71
CA LEU A 205 3.01 7.59 3.13
C LEU A 205 4.26 7.66 4.02
N SER A 206 5.28 6.84 3.75
CA SER A 206 6.52 6.85 4.52
C SER A 206 7.36 8.12 4.32
N TRP A 207 7.07 8.91 3.28
CA TRP A 207 7.76 10.17 2.98
C TRP A 207 7.08 11.40 3.58
N ILE A 208 5.87 11.26 4.13
CA ILE A 208 5.17 12.35 4.80
C ILE A 208 5.90 12.71 6.09
N LYS A 209 6.29 13.98 6.22
CA LYS A 209 6.89 14.53 7.45
C LYS A 209 5.86 15.11 8.41
N ASP A 210 4.84 15.76 7.86
CA ASP A 210 3.75 16.37 8.62
C ASP A 210 2.43 15.75 8.17
N PHE A 211 1.84 14.92 9.03
CA PHE A 211 0.60 14.23 8.72
C PHE A 211 -0.60 15.13 8.96
N ASN A 212 -1.18 15.59 7.85
CA ASN A 212 -2.42 16.35 7.80
C ASN A 212 -3.28 15.86 6.61
N ASN A 213 -4.54 16.28 6.57
CA ASN A 213 -5.50 15.81 5.56
C ASN A 213 -5.03 16.14 4.13
N GLU A 214 -4.43 17.31 3.91
CA GLU A 214 -3.93 17.74 2.59
C GLU A 214 -2.82 16.79 2.09
N ASN A 215 -1.82 16.51 2.91
CA ASN A 215 -0.71 15.62 2.56
C ASN A 215 -1.19 14.17 2.35
N LEU A 216 -2.13 13.68 3.16
CA LEU A 216 -2.72 12.36 2.99
C LEU A 216 -3.47 12.23 1.65
N ILE A 217 -4.29 13.23 1.31
CA ILE A 217 -5.00 13.28 0.02
C ILE A 217 -4.00 13.37 -1.14
N GLN A 218 -2.96 14.20 -1.01
CA GLN A 218 -1.93 14.37 -2.03
C GLN A 218 -1.21 13.04 -2.34
N VAL A 219 -0.76 12.31 -1.31
CA VAL A 219 -0.06 11.04 -1.54
C VAL A 219 -0.99 9.95 -2.09
N ALA A 220 -2.25 9.91 -1.63
CA ALA A 220 -3.25 9.00 -2.14
C ALA A 220 -3.50 9.26 -3.63
N LYS A 221 -3.60 10.53 -4.02
CA LYS A 221 -3.78 10.94 -5.41
C LYS A 221 -2.60 10.56 -6.26
N ALA A 222 -1.38 10.89 -5.83
CA ALA A 222 -0.17 10.55 -6.55
C ALA A 222 -0.02 9.03 -6.75
N ALA A 223 -0.35 8.22 -5.74
CA ALA A 223 -0.29 6.75 -5.84
C ALA A 223 -1.25 6.22 -6.91
N CYS A 224 -2.49 6.73 -6.93
CA CYS A 224 -3.47 6.40 -7.96
C CYS A 224 -3.00 6.85 -9.35
N VAL A 225 -2.51 8.09 -9.50
CA VAL A 225 -1.99 8.62 -10.76
C VAL A 225 -0.84 7.77 -11.29
N LEU A 226 0.16 7.49 -10.46
CA LEU A 226 1.33 6.70 -10.83
C LEU A 226 0.93 5.30 -11.32
N THR A 227 0.09 4.61 -10.55
CA THR A 227 -0.40 3.27 -10.91
C THR A 227 -1.14 3.28 -12.25
N ARG A 228 -1.98 4.31 -12.48
CA ARG A 228 -2.78 4.43 -13.70
C ARG A 228 -1.91 4.74 -14.91
N LYS A 229 -0.95 5.67 -14.78
CA LYS A 229 0.03 5.99 -15.84
C LYS A 229 0.91 4.79 -16.19
N ALA A 230 1.49 4.12 -15.19
CA ALA A 230 2.28 2.91 -15.40
C ALA A 230 1.46 1.82 -16.10
N GLY A 231 0.19 1.66 -15.70
CA GLY A 231 -0.69 0.70 -16.34
C GLY A 231 -1.04 1.05 -17.77
N ARG A 232 -1.30 2.32 -18.05
CA ARG A 232 -1.56 2.76 -19.42
C ARG A 232 -0.37 2.52 -20.34
N LEU A 233 0.84 2.82 -19.86
CA LEU A 233 2.08 2.58 -20.61
C LEU A 233 2.31 1.08 -20.86
N ALA A 234 2.00 0.22 -19.89
CA ALA A 234 2.09 -1.23 -20.05
C ALA A 234 1.07 -1.78 -21.07
N GLU A 235 -0.17 -1.25 -21.08
CA GLU A 235 -1.20 -1.61 -22.05
C GLU A 235 -0.86 -1.15 -23.47
N GLU A 236 -0.18 -0.03 -23.64
CA GLU A 236 0.29 0.42 -24.95
C GLU A 236 1.28 -0.55 -25.57
N GLU A 237 2.10 -1.22 -24.76
CA GLU A 237 3.04 -2.24 -25.21
C GLU A 237 2.40 -3.62 -25.37
N LYS A 238 1.53 -4.03 -24.44
CA LYS A 238 1.03 -5.42 -24.35
C LYS A 238 -0.41 -5.61 -24.81
N GLY A 239 -1.15 -4.52 -25.03
CA GLY A 239 -2.60 -4.55 -25.30
C GLY A 239 -3.37 -5.32 -24.22
N PHE A 240 -4.33 -6.15 -24.64
CA PHE A 240 -5.12 -6.98 -23.73
C PHE A 240 -4.34 -8.09 -23.01
N SER A 241 -3.08 -8.35 -23.40
CA SER A 241 -2.22 -9.34 -22.74
C SER A 241 -1.54 -8.80 -21.48
N VAL A 242 -1.71 -7.51 -21.16
CA VAL A 242 -1.10 -6.86 -19.99
C VAL A 242 -1.42 -7.58 -18.68
N ILE A 243 -0.36 -7.86 -17.91
CA ILE A 243 -0.43 -8.42 -16.55
C ILE A 243 0.23 -7.48 -15.53
N ALA A 244 0.06 -7.77 -14.23
CA ALA A 244 0.60 -6.92 -13.16
C ALA A 244 2.14 -6.74 -13.23
N SER A 245 2.87 -7.77 -13.64
CA SER A 245 4.32 -7.68 -13.81
C SER A 245 4.74 -6.73 -14.94
N ASP A 246 3.89 -6.51 -15.96
CA ASP A 246 4.15 -5.50 -16.98
C ASP A 246 3.97 -4.09 -16.39
N LEU A 247 2.96 -3.89 -15.53
CA LEU A 247 2.77 -2.65 -14.79
C LEU A 247 3.99 -2.29 -13.93
N LEU A 248 4.47 -3.26 -13.14
CA LEU A 248 5.63 -3.05 -12.26
C LEU A 248 6.81 -2.46 -13.03
N LYS A 249 7.12 -3.03 -14.21
CA LYS A 249 8.22 -2.58 -15.06
C LYS A 249 8.10 -1.14 -15.54
N LYS A 250 6.88 -0.59 -15.58
CA LYS A 250 6.61 0.78 -16.03
C LYS A 250 6.58 1.80 -14.91
N ILE A 251 6.63 1.40 -13.64
CA ILE A 251 6.67 2.34 -12.51
C ILE A 251 7.85 3.33 -12.64
N PRO A 252 9.10 2.88 -12.88
CA PRO A 252 10.23 3.80 -12.96
C PRO A 252 10.10 4.81 -14.11
N ASP A 253 9.51 4.39 -15.24
CA ASP A 253 9.37 5.20 -16.45
C ASP A 253 8.50 6.44 -16.21
N VAL A 254 7.50 6.35 -15.33
CA VAL A 254 6.52 7.42 -15.06
C VAL A 254 6.62 8.03 -13.65
N LEU A 255 7.58 7.56 -12.83
CA LEU A 255 7.74 8.03 -11.44
C LEU A 255 8.05 9.53 -11.36
N SER A 256 8.94 10.02 -12.23
CA SER A 256 9.36 11.43 -12.28
C SER A 256 8.21 12.42 -12.56
N GLU A 257 7.09 11.93 -13.10
CA GLU A 257 5.89 12.73 -13.37
C GLU A 257 5.08 13.02 -12.09
N VAL A 258 5.29 12.27 -11.01
CA VAL A 258 4.57 12.42 -9.73
C VAL A 258 5.48 12.76 -8.55
N ILE A 259 6.80 12.80 -8.75
CA ILE A 259 7.77 13.21 -7.73
C ILE A 259 8.65 14.36 -8.21
N TYR A 260 9.33 15.01 -7.26
CA TYR A 260 10.39 16.00 -7.51
C TYR A 260 11.45 15.94 -6.39
N ASP A 261 12.62 16.50 -6.66
CA ASP A 261 13.77 16.55 -5.73
C ASP A 261 13.61 17.62 -4.61
#